data_AF-A0A522AYE7-F1
#
_entry.id   AF-A0A522AYE7-F1
#
_cell.length_a   1.000
_cell.length_b   1.000
_cell.length_c   1.000
_cell.angle_alpha   90.00
_cell.angle_beta   90.00
_cell.angle_gamma   90.00
#
_symmetry.space_group_name_H-M   'P 1'
#
loop_
_entity.id
_entity.type
_entity.pdbx_description
1 polymer ?
#
loop_
_entity_poly.entity_id
_entity_poly.type
_entity_poly.pdbx_seq_one_letter_code
_entity_poly.pdbx_strand_id
1 'polypeptide(L)' 'MKKYVAGFALGLGLGVAVTAFAGIPSVTGGDGKLNGWTVIVKYKAVCKAPYVRVKEREIECVK' A
#
# COMPACT_ATOMS: atom_id res chain seq x y z
N MET A 1 12.65 -36.39 -6.28
CA MET A 1 12.64 -35.37 -5.19
C MET A 1 13.01 -33.96 -5.66
N LYS A 2 14.03 -33.76 -6.52
CA LYS A 2 14.44 -32.42 -7.02
C LYS A 2 13.32 -31.56 -7.65
N LYS A 3 12.33 -32.18 -8.31
CA LYS A 3 11.21 -31.47 -8.95
C LYS A 3 10.25 -30.80 -7.95
N TYR A 4 10.10 -31.37 -6.74
CA TYR A 4 9.27 -30.79 -5.68
C TYR A 4 9.97 -29.61 -5.00
N VAL A 5 11.29 -29.68 -4.86
CA VAL A 5 12.11 -28.59 -4.30
C VAL A 5 12.09 -27.37 -5.22
N ALA A 6 12.15 -27.59 -6.55
CA ALA A 6 12.03 -26.51 -7.53
C ALA A 6 10.65 -25.82 -7.49
N GLY A 7 9.57 -26.61 -7.38
CA GLY A 7 8.21 -26.09 -7.24
C GLY A 7 8.01 -25.30 -5.94
N PHE A 8 8.58 -25.78 -4.83
CA PHE A 8 8.50 -25.08 -3.55
C PHE A 8 9.27 -23.75 -3.56
N ALA A 9 10.48 -23.73 -4.14
CA ALA A 9 11.27 -22.50 -4.26
C ALA A 9 10.59 -21.45 -5.15
N LEU A 10 9.98 -21.87 -6.26
CA LEU A 10 9.22 -20.98 -7.14
C LEU A 10 7.95 -20.45 -6.47
N GLY A 11 7.22 -21.32 -5.76
CA GLY A 11 6.02 -20.93 -5.02
C GLY A 11 6.33 -19.93 -3.90
N LEU A 12 7.44 -20.13 -3.18
CA LEU A 12 7.87 -19.21 -2.13
C LEU A 12 8.33 -17.85 -2.70
N GLY A 13 9.06 -17.87 -3.82
CA GLY A 13 9.50 -16.63 -4.50
C GLY A 13 8.33 -15.79 -5.02
N LEU A 14 7.33 -16.43 -5.63
CA LEU A 14 6.12 -15.75 -6.09
C LEU A 14 5.26 -15.24 -4.93
N GLY A 15 5.14 -16.03 -3.85
CA GLY A 15 4.39 -15.62 -2.66
C GLY A 15 4.95 -14.35 -2.00
N VAL A 16 6.29 -14.24 -1.88
CA VAL A 16 6.96 -13.06 -1.33
C VAL A 16 6.85 -11.85 -2.26
N ALA A 17 6.92 -12.05 -3.58
CA ALA A 17 6.77 -10.96 -4.54
C ALA A 17 5.36 -10.36 -4.49
N VAL A 18 4.32 -11.18 -4.33
CA VAL A 18 2.93 -10.73 -4.27
C VAL A 18 2.63 -9.97 -2.96
N THR A 19 3.15 -10.41 -1.82
CA THR A 19 2.96 -9.71 -0.54
C THR A 19 3.72 -8.37 -0.49
N ALA A 20 4.88 -8.27 -1.15
CA ALA A 20 5.60 -7.00 -1.29
C ALA A 20 4.84 -5.98 -2.15
N PHE A 21 4.11 -6.42 -3.19
CA PHE A 21 3.29 -5.55 -4.04
C PHE A 21 1.95 -5.17 -3.39
N ALA A 22 1.36 -6.07 -2.61
CA ALA A 22 0.11 -5.79 -1.87
C ALA A 22 0.33 -4.93 -0.61
N GLY A 23 1.59 -4.78 -0.15
CA GLY A 23 1.95 -4.07 1.09
C GLY A 23 2.09 -2.55 0.99
N ILE A 24 1.80 -1.92 -0.15
CA ILE A 24 1.97 -0.48 -0.35
C ILE A 24 0.59 0.16 -0.65
N PRO A 25 0.06 1.13 0.14
CA PRO A 25 0.62 1.79 1.32
C PRO A 25 -0.40 1.77 2.49
N SER A 26 -0.31 0.81 3.40
CA SER A 26 -0.89 1.04 4.73
C SER A 26 0.06 1.97 5.46
N VAL A 27 -0.33 3.24 5.59
CA VAL A 27 0.28 4.17 6.55
C VAL A 27 -0.05 3.63 7.94
N THR A 28 0.69 2.62 8.35
CA THR A 28 0.51 1.91 9.62
C THR A 28 1.59 2.42 10.56
N GLY A 29 1.24 3.39 11.39
CA GLY A 29 2.09 3.87 12.49
C GLY A 29 2.93 5.13 12.24
N GLY A 30 2.83 5.79 11.08
CA GLY A 30 3.62 7.00 10.76
C GLY A 30 2.88 7.97 9.83
N ASP A 31 3.53 9.07 9.44
CA ASP A 31 3.04 9.95 8.38
C ASP A 31 3.44 9.36 7.02
N GLY A 32 2.62 9.54 5.98
CA GLY A 32 2.96 8.99 4.68
C GLY A 32 1.96 9.24 3.55
N LYS A 33 2.40 8.98 2.32
CA LYS A 33 1.59 9.17 1.11
C LYS A 33 0.76 7.93 0.80
N LEU A 34 -0.56 8.12 0.69
CA LEU A 34 -1.51 7.07 0.34
C LEU A 34 -1.71 6.95 -1.17
N ASN A 35 -0.73 6.37 -1.87
CA ASN A 35 -0.85 6.14 -3.31
C ASN A 35 -2.05 5.23 -3.63
N GLY A 36 -2.83 5.58 -4.66
CA GLY A 36 -4.04 4.84 -5.06
C GLY A 36 -5.32 5.24 -4.31
N TRP A 37 -5.24 6.11 -3.30
CA TRP A 37 -6.41 6.57 -2.55
C TRP A 37 -7.01 7.85 -3.13
N THR A 38 -8.32 8.03 -2.93
CA THR A 38 -9.04 9.27 -3.28
C THR A 38 -9.74 9.79 -2.04
N VAL A 39 -9.50 11.06 -1.72
CA VAL A 39 -10.17 11.74 -0.61
C VAL A 39 -11.53 12.25 -1.09
N ILE A 40 -12.59 11.87 -0.38
CA ILE A 40 -13.96 12.27 -0.67
C ILE A 40 -14.47 13.13 0.49
N VAL A 41 -14.90 14.35 0.21
CA VAL A 41 -15.53 15.26 1.19
C VAL A 41 -16.89 15.66 0.66
N LYS A 42 -17.95 15.48 1.46
CA LYS A 42 -19.34 15.78 1.05
C LYS A 42 -19.70 15.17 -0.31
N TYR A 43 -19.37 13.89 -0.50
CA TYR A 43 -19.61 13.12 -1.74
C TYR A 43 -18.87 13.62 -2.98
N LYS A 44 -17.89 14.52 -2.85
CA LYS A 44 -17.05 14.99 -3.95
C LYS A 44 -15.60 14.57 -3.76
N ALA A 45 -14.99 14.06 -4.82
CA ALA A 45 -13.55 13.76 -4.83
C ALA A 45 -12.76 15.08 -4.79
N VAL A 46 -11.94 15.25 -3.75
CA VAL A 46 -11.16 16.47 -3.50
C VAL A 46 -9.73 16.31 -4.00
N CYS A 47 -9.09 15.16 -3.75
CA CYS A 47 -7.73 14.89 -4.21
C CYS A 47 -7.41 13.39 -4.29
N LYS A 48 -6.38 13.05 -5.07
CA LYS A 48 -5.84 11.69 -5.22
C LYS A 48 -4.46 11.61 -4.60
N ALA A 49 -4.13 10.46 -4.02
CA ALA A 49 -2.86 10.19 -3.36
C ALA A 49 -2.47 11.21 -2.27
N PRO A 50 -3.31 11.41 -1.24
CA PRO A 50 -3.04 12.39 -0.19
C PRO A 50 -1.82 11.98 0.65
N TYR A 51 -1.22 12.96 1.31
CA TYR A 51 -0.28 12.74 2.40
C TYR A 51 -1.03 12.79 3.72
N VAL A 52 -0.94 11.74 4.54
CA VAL A 52 -1.65 11.64 5.82
C VAL A 52 -0.65 11.82 6.95
N ARG A 53 -0.94 12.77 7.84
CA ARG A 53 -0.22 12.96 9.09
C ARG A 53 -1.01 12.34 10.23
N VAL A 54 -0.64 11.14 10.62
CA VAL A 54 -1.45 10.33 11.56
C VAL A 54 -1.41 10.93 12.97
N LYS A 55 -0.27 11.50 13.37
CA LYS A 55 -0.12 12.14 14.69
C LYS A 55 -1.00 13.39 14.84
N GLU A 56 -1.07 14.19 13.78
CA GLU A 56 -1.81 15.45 13.74
C GLU A 56 -3.28 15.25 13.32
N ARG A 57 -3.63 14.05 12.84
CA ARG A 57 -4.95 13.71 12.27
C ARG A 57 -5.30 14.61 11.08
N GLU A 58 -4.31 14.99 10.30
CA GLU A 58 -4.45 15.84 9.13
C GLU A 58 -4.23 15.08 7.83
N ILE A 59 -4.94 15.51 6.79
CA ILE A 59 -4.82 15.00 5.44
C ILE A 59 -4.43 16.17 4.55
N GLU A 60 -3.21 16.13 4.02
CA GLU A 60 -2.72 17.09 3.05
C GLU A 60 -2.91 16.58 1.63
N CYS A 61 -3.58 17.38 0.81
CA CYS A 61 -3.65 17.15 -0.62
C CYS A 61 -2.43 17.82 -1.28
N VAL A 62 -1.39 17.04 -1.55
CA VAL A 62 -0.23 17.51 -2.31
C VAL A 62 -0.68 17.71 -3.77
N LYS A 63 -0.63 18.95 -4.25
CA LYS A 63 -1.10 19.35 -5.59
C LYS A 63 -0.17 18.87 -6.69
#